data_AF-A0A1Y2JEZ5-F1
#
_entry.id   AF-A0A1Y2JEZ5-F1
#
_cell.length_a   1.000
_cell.length_b   1.000
_cell.length_c   1.000
_cell.angle_alpha   90.00
_cell.angle_beta   90.00
_cell.angle_gamma   90.00
#
_symmetry.space_group_name_H-M   'P 1'
#
loop_
_entity.id
_entity.type
_entity.pdbx_description
1 polymer ?
#
loop_
_entity_poly.entity_id
_entity_poly.type
_entity_poly.pdbx_seq_one_letter_code
_entity_poly.pdbx_strand_id
1 'polypeptide(L)'
;MEDIPLALAKFDVTALPANSPAQFVVYYFGAEKLAKAIVGIDLNQPAPGAFHQRMGVRLPETKSSARKMKLTISEAELDALFEHQSRLPLPSSAITIRNRLPHDFGPTQVSHIRQHAPRLVPIMVKFIGNIELVLQHLRTLWTASQTRP
;
A
#
# COMPACT_ATOMS: atom_id res chain seq x y z
N MET A 1 -3.41 1.74 -16.09
CA MET A 1 -4.06 0.74 -15.20
C MET A 1 -3.18 -0.47 -14.92
N GLU A 2 -2.13 -0.70 -15.72
CA GLU A 2 -1.03 -1.63 -15.41
C GLU A 2 0.10 -0.96 -14.59
N ASP A 3 -0.11 0.27 -14.08
CA ASP A 3 0.97 1.12 -13.60
C ASP A 3 1.74 0.55 -12.38
N ILE A 4 1.08 -0.26 -11.56
CA ILE A 4 1.72 -0.93 -10.42
C ILE A 4 2.56 -2.12 -10.91
N PRO A 5 2.00 -3.14 -11.61
CA PRO A 5 2.81 -4.21 -12.21
C PRO A 5 3.93 -3.70 -13.13
N LEU A 6 3.65 -2.72 -14.01
CA LEU A 6 4.64 -2.10 -14.90
C LEU A 6 5.72 -1.36 -14.12
N ALA A 7 5.39 -0.63 -13.05
CA ALA A 7 6.42 0.01 -12.22
C ALA A 7 7.29 -1.04 -11.52
N LEU A 8 6.69 -2.10 -10.96
CA LEU A 8 7.44 -3.17 -10.30
C LEU A 8 8.36 -3.92 -11.28
N ALA A 9 7.89 -4.17 -12.50
CA ALA A 9 8.69 -4.79 -13.56
C ALA A 9 9.78 -3.86 -14.11
N LYS A 10 9.46 -2.57 -14.31
CA LYS A 10 10.40 -1.55 -14.81
C LYS A 10 11.61 -1.34 -13.89
N PHE A 11 11.42 -1.50 -12.58
CA PHE A 11 12.49 -1.41 -11.60
C PHE A 11 13.12 -2.76 -11.24
N ASP A 12 12.70 -3.85 -11.91
CA ASP A 12 13.07 -5.24 -11.60
C ASP A 12 13.22 -5.47 -10.09
N VAL A 13 12.12 -5.20 -9.36
CA VAL A 13 12.13 -5.18 -7.89
C VAL A 13 12.52 -6.54 -7.31
N THR A 14 12.34 -7.60 -8.10
CA THR A 14 12.78 -8.97 -7.82
C THR A 14 14.29 -9.17 -7.96
N ALA A 15 14.97 -8.39 -8.81
CA ALA A 15 16.43 -8.38 -8.91
C ALA A 15 17.12 -7.47 -7.87
N LEU A 16 16.37 -6.62 -7.16
CA LEU A 16 16.91 -5.89 -6.01
C LEU A 16 17.29 -6.87 -4.88
N PRO A 17 18.32 -6.56 -4.08
CA PRO A 17 18.69 -7.42 -2.96
C PRO A 17 17.49 -7.61 -2.04
N ALA A 18 17.23 -8.87 -1.67
CA ALA A 18 16.09 -9.23 -0.83
C ALA A 18 16.12 -8.45 0.49
N ASN A 19 14.97 -7.91 0.87
CA ASN A 19 14.78 -7.10 2.08
C ASN A 19 15.67 -5.83 2.13
N SER A 20 16.08 -5.33 0.97
CA SER A 20 16.84 -4.08 0.89
C SER A 20 15.95 -2.84 1.07
N PRO A 21 16.54 -1.69 1.43
CA PRO A 21 15.83 -0.42 1.45
C PRO A 21 15.17 -0.06 0.12
N ALA A 22 15.83 -0.35 -1.00
CA ALA A 22 15.27 -0.11 -2.33
C ALA A 22 14.02 -0.96 -2.57
N GLN A 23 14.10 -2.27 -2.28
CA GLN A 23 12.96 -3.17 -2.43
C GLN A 23 11.79 -2.77 -1.51
N PHE A 24 12.08 -2.38 -0.27
CA PHE A 24 11.09 -1.86 0.67
C PHE A 24 10.35 -0.63 0.13
N VAL A 25 11.09 0.38 -0.36
CA VAL A 25 10.49 1.62 -0.87
C VAL A 25 9.55 1.35 -2.04
N VAL A 26 9.96 0.48 -2.96
CA VAL A 26 9.16 0.19 -4.15
C VAL A 26 7.90 -0.61 -3.80
N TYR A 27 7.99 -1.64 -2.95
CA TYR A 27 6.79 -2.35 -2.50
C TYR A 27 5.87 -1.46 -1.66
N TYR A 28 6.41 -0.62 -0.80
CA TYR A 28 5.59 0.31 -0.03
C TYR A 28 4.82 1.28 -0.93
N PHE A 29 5.47 1.78 -2.00
CA PHE A 29 4.78 2.61 -2.99
C PHE A 29 3.60 1.86 -3.65
N GLY A 30 3.79 0.61 -4.06
CA GLY A 30 2.71 -0.22 -4.59
C GLY A 30 1.56 -0.41 -3.58
N ALA A 31 1.89 -0.71 -2.33
CA ALA A 31 0.91 -0.87 -1.25
C ALA A 31 0.13 0.43 -1.00
N GLU A 32 0.79 1.60 -0.98
CA GLU A 32 0.16 2.90 -0.82
C GLU A 32 -0.84 3.21 -1.96
N LYS A 33 -0.48 2.87 -3.21
CA LYS A 33 -1.39 3.06 -4.36
C LYS A 33 -2.60 2.15 -4.28
N LEU A 34 -2.41 0.89 -3.91
CA LEU A 34 -3.53 -0.04 -3.75
C LEU A 34 -4.46 0.38 -2.61
N ALA A 35 -3.92 0.82 -1.46
CA ALA A 35 -4.73 1.31 -0.35
C ALA A 35 -5.62 2.49 -0.75
N LYS A 36 -5.08 3.44 -1.52
CA LYS A 36 -5.86 4.58 -2.06
C LYS A 36 -6.91 4.12 -3.05
N ALA A 37 -6.57 3.18 -3.92
CA ALA A 37 -7.51 2.64 -4.91
C ALA A 37 -8.71 1.96 -4.25
N ILE A 38 -8.50 1.09 -3.25
CA ILE A 38 -9.61 0.37 -2.61
C ILE A 38 -10.56 1.30 -1.86
N VAL A 39 -10.03 2.35 -1.22
CA VAL A 39 -10.86 3.37 -0.57
C VAL A 39 -11.62 4.19 -1.62
N GLY A 40 -10.95 4.58 -2.70
CA GLY A 40 -11.60 5.32 -3.80
C GLY A 40 -12.74 4.54 -4.44
N ILE A 41 -12.55 3.25 -4.67
CA ILE A 41 -13.57 2.34 -5.24
C ILE A 41 -14.73 2.17 -4.25
N ASP A 42 -14.46 1.87 -2.98
CA ASP A 42 -15.51 1.65 -1.96
C ASP A 42 -16.36 2.91 -1.71
N LEU A 43 -15.73 4.09 -1.71
CA LEU A 43 -16.41 5.37 -1.52
C LEU A 43 -16.96 5.98 -2.82
N ASN A 44 -16.85 5.26 -3.95
CA ASN A 44 -17.20 5.75 -5.29
C ASN A 44 -16.62 7.14 -5.60
N GLN A 45 -15.38 7.38 -5.15
CA GLN A 45 -14.69 8.65 -5.37
C GLN A 45 -14.13 8.71 -6.79
N PRO A 46 -14.25 9.86 -7.48
CA PRO A 46 -13.61 10.05 -8.77
C PRO A 46 -12.09 9.95 -8.63
N ALA A 47 -11.41 9.39 -9.64
CA ALA A 47 -9.97 9.15 -9.61
C ALA A 47 -9.12 10.39 -9.23
N PRO A 48 -9.45 11.62 -9.67
CA PRO A 48 -8.77 12.82 -9.17
C PRO A 48 -8.92 13.01 -7.64
N GLY A 49 -10.07 12.71 -7.05
CA GLY A 49 -10.26 12.78 -5.59
C GLY A 49 -9.42 11.74 -4.84
N ALA A 50 -9.29 10.54 -5.40
CA ALA A 50 -8.52 9.45 -4.79
C ALA A 50 -6.99 9.61 -4.94
N PHE A 51 -6.52 10.30 -6.00
CA PHE A 51 -5.09 10.38 -6.35
C PHE A 51 -4.48 11.80 -6.40
N HIS A 52 -5.23 12.87 -6.69
CA HIS A 52 -4.68 14.24 -6.86
C HIS A 52 -4.66 15.07 -5.58
N GLN A 53 -5.54 14.80 -4.61
CA GLN A 53 -5.36 15.37 -3.29
C GLN A 53 -4.23 14.60 -2.60
N ARG A 54 -3.38 15.29 -1.83
CA ARG A 54 -2.35 14.68 -0.95
C ARG A 54 -2.97 13.86 0.19
N MET A 55 -4.07 13.16 -0.08
CA MET A 55 -4.72 12.22 0.80
C MET A 55 -3.70 11.15 1.14
N GLY A 56 -3.28 11.14 2.40
CA GLY A 56 -2.53 10.03 2.98
C GLY A 56 -3.39 8.76 2.98
N VAL A 57 -2.76 7.63 3.28
CA VAL A 57 -3.52 6.40 3.56
C VAL A 57 -4.32 6.64 4.83
N ARG A 58 -5.64 6.46 4.76
CA ARG A 58 -6.50 6.52 5.93
C ARG A 58 -6.79 5.10 6.40
N LEU A 59 -6.16 4.71 7.51
CA LEU A 59 -6.17 3.34 8.00
C LEU A 59 -7.59 2.80 8.29
N PRO A 60 -8.51 3.55 8.94
CA PRO A 60 -9.87 3.05 9.19
C PRO A 60 -10.64 2.73 7.90
N GLU A 61 -10.56 3.62 6.91
CA GLU A 61 -11.19 3.43 5.61
C GLU A 61 -10.53 2.27 4.86
N THR A 62 -9.19 2.18 4.90
CA THR A 62 -8.45 1.09 4.26
C THR A 62 -8.86 -0.27 4.80
N LYS A 63 -8.99 -0.41 6.14
CA LYS A 63 -9.48 -1.64 6.79
C LYS A 63 -10.91 -1.96 6.37
N SER A 64 -11.80 -0.96 6.40
CA SER A 64 -13.20 -1.12 6.02
C SER A 64 -13.36 -1.59 4.57
N SER A 65 -12.67 -0.93 3.63
CA SER A 65 -12.70 -1.26 2.20
C SER A 65 -12.08 -2.62 1.91
N ALA A 66 -10.94 -2.95 2.54
CA ALA A 66 -10.32 -4.27 2.40
C ALA A 66 -11.25 -5.41 2.85
N ARG A 67 -11.98 -5.21 3.97
CA ARG A 67 -12.97 -6.17 4.46
C ARG A 67 -14.16 -6.32 3.50
N LYS A 68 -14.73 -5.22 3.00
CA LYS A 68 -15.85 -5.27 2.05
C LYS A 68 -15.49 -5.97 0.74
N MET A 69 -14.26 -5.76 0.26
CA MET A 69 -13.73 -6.41 -0.94
C MET A 69 -13.21 -7.83 -0.67
N LYS A 70 -13.27 -8.32 0.58
CA LYS A 70 -12.79 -9.64 0.99
C LYS A 70 -11.33 -9.89 0.60
N LEU A 71 -10.48 -8.88 0.76
CA LEU A 71 -9.06 -9.02 0.46
C LEU A 71 -8.40 -10.00 1.44
N THR A 72 -7.43 -10.76 0.96
CA THR A 72 -6.62 -11.70 1.73
C THR A 72 -5.53 -10.94 2.48
N ILE A 73 -5.92 -10.12 3.46
CA ILE A 73 -5.03 -9.36 4.35
C ILE A 73 -5.73 -9.14 5.70
N SER A 74 -5.02 -9.33 6.81
CA SER A 74 -5.57 -9.12 8.15
C SER A 74 -5.49 -7.65 8.58
N GLU A 75 -6.29 -7.25 9.57
CA GLU A 75 -6.21 -5.90 10.12
C GLU A 75 -4.85 -5.61 10.77
N ALA A 76 -4.26 -6.59 11.46
CA ALA A 76 -2.93 -6.44 12.07
C ALA A 76 -1.82 -6.25 11.02
N GLU A 77 -1.96 -6.88 9.85
CA GLU A 77 -1.08 -6.64 8.71
C GLU A 77 -1.26 -5.24 8.14
N LEU A 78 -2.50 -4.73 8.06
CA LEU A 78 -2.77 -3.35 7.65
C LEU A 78 -2.22 -2.34 8.67
N ASP A 79 -2.27 -2.64 9.97
CA ASP A 79 -1.64 -1.84 11.01
C ASP A 79 -0.12 -1.78 10.82
N ALA A 80 0.51 -2.94 10.57
CA ALA A 80 1.94 -3.01 10.28
C ALA A 80 2.35 -2.19 9.04
N LEU A 81 1.46 -2.01 8.06
CA LEU A 81 1.74 -1.20 6.88
C LEU A 81 1.46 0.30 7.10
N PHE A 82 0.32 0.66 7.71
CA PHE A 82 -0.24 2.00 7.61
C PHE A 82 -0.56 2.69 8.94
N GLU A 83 -0.26 2.08 10.09
CA GLU A 83 -0.38 2.78 11.38
C GLU A 83 0.62 3.94 11.48
N HIS A 84 0.16 5.13 11.84
CA HIS A 84 1.04 6.27 12.10
C HIS A 84 1.57 6.24 13.54
N GLN A 85 2.89 6.16 13.70
CA GLN A 85 3.56 6.05 14.99
C GLN A 85 4.31 7.35 15.33
N SER A 86 3.65 8.25 16.05
CA SER A 86 4.15 9.60 16.35
C SER A 86 5.04 9.69 17.59
N ARG A 87 5.13 8.64 18.42
CA ARG A 87 5.81 8.67 19.73
C ARG A 87 6.94 7.65 19.90
N LEU A 88 7.24 6.87 18.86
CA LEU A 88 8.27 5.83 18.95
C LEU A 88 9.62 6.35 18.44
N PRO A 89 10.72 6.15 19.18
CA PRO A 89 12.06 6.46 18.69
C PRO A 89 12.39 5.58 17.47
N LEU A 90 11.96 4.31 17.52
CA LEU A 90 12.14 3.32 16.46
C LEU A 90 10.76 2.85 15.97
N PRO A 91 10.23 3.43 14.87
CA PRO A 91 8.94 3.03 14.34
C PRO A 91 9.04 1.65 13.68
N SER A 92 7.99 0.85 13.84
CA SER A 92 7.86 -0.49 13.27
C SER A 92 6.87 -0.56 12.11
N SER A 93 6.06 0.49 11.88
CA SER A 93 5.12 0.55 10.77
C SER A 93 5.76 1.07 9.48
N ALA A 94 5.35 0.51 8.34
CA ALA A 94 5.96 0.85 7.06
C ALA A 94 5.78 2.32 6.67
N ILE A 95 4.59 2.89 6.88
CA ILE A 95 4.30 4.30 6.60
C ILE A 95 5.17 5.26 7.41
N THR A 96 5.43 4.97 8.69
CA THR A 96 6.22 5.84 9.54
C THR A 96 7.69 5.74 9.18
N ILE A 97 8.18 4.51 8.95
CA ILE A 97 9.55 4.28 8.46
C ILE A 97 9.76 5.02 7.13
N ARG A 98 8.84 4.89 6.18
CA ARG A 98 8.91 5.58 4.89
C ARG A 98 8.86 7.10 5.04
N ASN A 99 7.98 7.63 5.88
CA ASN A 99 7.84 9.08 6.03
C ASN A 99 9.06 9.74 6.67
N ARG A 100 9.88 9.00 7.42
CA ARG A 100 11.13 9.51 7.98
C ARG A 100 12.31 9.48 7.00
N LEU A 101 12.22 8.73 5.89
CA LEU A 101 13.29 8.65 4.87
C LEU A 101 13.81 10.02 4.38
N PRO A 102 12.96 11.02 4.06
CA PRO A 102 13.43 12.32 3.58
C PRO A 102 14.07 13.18 4.67
N HIS A 103 13.75 12.91 5.95
CA HIS A 103 14.15 13.75 7.08
C HIS A 103 15.41 13.23 7.78
N ASP A 104 15.64 11.92 7.73
CA ASP A 104 16.78 11.24 8.35
C ASP A 104 17.63 10.56 7.25
N PHE A 105 18.15 11.35 6.30
CA PHE A 105 19.09 10.86 5.29
C PHE A 105 20.42 10.49 5.96
N GLY A 106 20.47 9.29 6.54
CA GLY A 106 21.60 8.76 7.30
C GLY A 106 21.55 7.24 7.49
N PRO A 107 22.68 6.62 7.88
CA PRO A 107 22.83 5.15 7.98
C PRO A 107 21.85 4.51 8.99
N THR A 108 21.31 5.28 9.93
CA THR A 108 20.35 4.83 10.95
C THR A 108 19.01 4.42 10.35
N GLN A 109 18.39 5.20 9.45
CA GLN A 109 17.11 4.78 8.85
C GLN A 109 17.25 3.67 7.82
N VAL A 110 18.35 3.67 7.07
CA VAL A 110 18.69 2.54 6.18
C VAL A 110 18.80 1.24 6.99
N SER A 111 19.43 1.31 8.17
CA SER A 111 19.53 0.18 9.09
C SER A 111 18.17 -0.25 9.64
N HIS A 112 17.30 0.71 9.98
CA HIS A 112 15.94 0.39 10.45
C HIS A 112 15.09 -0.27 9.36
N ILE A 113 15.17 0.19 8.11
CA ILE A 113 14.49 -0.48 7.00
C ILE A 113 15.04 -1.89 6.85
N ARG A 114 16.36 -2.08 6.86
CA ARG A 114 16.96 -3.42 6.79
C ARG A 114 16.50 -4.34 7.92
N GLN A 115 16.32 -3.79 9.13
CA GLN A 115 15.82 -4.53 10.29
C GLN A 115 14.36 -4.97 10.13
N HIS A 116 13.50 -4.12 9.56
CA HIS A 116 12.06 -4.38 9.48
C HIS A 116 11.59 -4.96 8.14
N ALA A 117 12.36 -4.80 7.07
CA ALA A 117 12.03 -5.26 5.72
C ALA A 117 11.71 -6.77 5.65
N PRO A 118 12.45 -7.69 6.32
CA PRO A 118 12.13 -9.11 6.30
C PRO A 118 10.71 -9.45 6.77
N ARG A 119 10.15 -8.63 7.68
CA ARG A 119 8.77 -8.78 8.14
C ARG A 119 7.78 -8.02 7.26
N LEU A 120 8.12 -6.80 6.86
CA LEU A 120 7.17 -5.90 6.20
C LEU A 120 7.02 -6.18 4.69
N VAL A 121 8.10 -6.55 4.00
CA VAL A 121 8.06 -6.82 2.55
C VAL A 121 7.09 -7.96 2.21
N PRO A 122 7.08 -9.11 2.91
CA PRO A 122 6.09 -10.16 2.65
C PRO A 122 4.64 -9.67 2.82
N ILE A 123 4.38 -8.81 3.80
CA ILE A 123 3.05 -8.23 4.04
C ILE A 123 2.66 -7.30 2.89
N MET A 124 3.59 -6.47 2.41
CA MET A 124 3.35 -5.59 1.24
C MET A 124 3.07 -6.42 -0.02
N VAL A 125 3.86 -7.46 -0.28
CA VAL A 125 3.68 -8.35 -1.42
C VAL A 125 2.32 -9.04 -1.35
N LYS A 126 1.96 -9.59 -0.19
CA LYS A 126 0.64 -10.19 0.04
C LYS A 126 -0.48 -9.19 -0.23
N PHE A 127 -0.37 -7.97 0.29
CA PHE A 127 -1.38 -6.94 0.07
C PHE A 127 -1.51 -6.57 -1.41
N ILE A 128 -0.40 -6.31 -2.10
CA ILE A 128 -0.36 -6.02 -3.55
C ILE A 128 -0.93 -7.18 -4.37
N GLY A 129 -0.69 -8.43 -3.96
CA GLY A 129 -1.21 -9.63 -4.60
C GLY A 129 -2.75 -9.71 -4.65
N ASN A 130 -3.46 -8.85 -3.91
CA ASN A 130 -4.92 -8.75 -3.97
C ASN A 130 -5.45 -7.92 -5.16
N ILE A 131 -4.58 -7.45 -6.05
CA ILE A 131 -4.96 -6.59 -7.19
C ILE A 131 -6.11 -7.18 -8.02
N GLU A 132 -6.09 -8.49 -8.29
CA GLU A 132 -7.14 -9.14 -9.09
C GLU A 132 -8.52 -9.11 -8.41
N LEU A 133 -8.57 -9.29 -7.08
CA LEU A 133 -9.82 -9.19 -6.32
C LEU A 133 -10.39 -7.77 -6.37
N VAL A 134 -9.51 -6.76 -6.27
CA VAL A 134 -9.90 -5.35 -6.38
C VAL A 134 -10.44 -5.04 -7.78
N LEU A 135 -9.78 -5.54 -8.83
CA LEU A 135 -10.24 -5.38 -10.21
C LEU A 135 -11.58 -6.08 -10.45
N GLN A 136 -11.76 -7.28 -9.90
CA GLN A 136 -13.03 -8.00 -9.96
C GLN A 136 -14.15 -7.20 -9.29
N HIS A 137 -13.89 -6.62 -8.11
CA HIS A 137 -14.86 -5.78 -7.42
C HIS A 137 -15.27 -4.56 -8.25
N LEU A 138 -14.29 -3.88 -8.86
CA LEU A 138 -14.53 -2.73 -9.73
C LEU A 138 -15.40 -3.10 -10.96
N ARG A 139 -15.15 -4.26 -11.59
CA ARG A 139 -15.95 -4.75 -12.72
C ARG A 139 -17.40 -5.02 -12.32
N THR A 140 -17.62 -5.57 -11.12
CA THR A 140 -18.97 -5.80 -10.58
C THR A 140 -19.72 -4.48 -10.38
N LEU A 141 -19.07 -3.48 -9.78
CA LEU A 141 -19.66 -2.15 -9.60
C LEU A 141 -19.99 -1.47 -10.94
N TRP A 142 -19.08 -1.58 -11.91
CA TRP A 142 -19.28 -1.04 -13.26
C TRP A 142 -20.50 -1.67 -13.95
N THR A 143 -20.60 -2.99 -13.94
CA THR A 143 -21.72 -3.72 -14.54
C THR A 143 -23.04 -3.32 -13.89
N ALA A 144 -23.08 -3.22 -12.56
CA ALA A 144 -24.27 -2.78 -11.83
C ALA A 144 -24.70 -1.34 -12.17
N SER A 145 -23.73 -0.46 -12.47
CA SER A 145 -24.02 0.92 -12.88
C SER A 145 -24.63 1.03 -14.27
N GLN A 146 -24.28 0.13 -15.19
CA GLN A 146 -24.83 0.09 -16.55
C GLN A 146 -26.22 -0.53 -16.64
N THR A 147 -26.61 -1.32 -15.63
CA THR A 147 -27.94 -1.94 -15.54
C THR A 147 -28.98 -1.09 -14.79
N ARG A 148 -28.62 0.13 -14.35
CA ARG A 148 -29.59 1.07 -13.77
C ARG A 148 -30.29 1.83 -14.91
N PRO A 149 -31.63 1.78 -15.01
CA PRO A 149 -32.38 2.56 -16.01
C PRO A 149 -32.28 4.06 -15.77
#